data_AF-A0A3C1T1F2-F1
#
_entry.id   AF-A0A3C1T1F2-F1
#
_cell.length_a   1.000
_cell.length_b   1.000
_cell.length_c   1.000
_cell.angle_alpha   90.00
_cell.angle_beta   90.00
_cell.angle_gamma   90.00
#
_symmetry.space_group_name_H-M   'P 1'
#
loop_
_entity.id
_entity.type
_entity.pdbx_description
1 polymer ?
#
loop_
_entity_poly.entity_id
_entity_poly.type
_entity_poly.pdbx_seq_one_letter_code
_entity_poly.pdbx_strand_id
1 'polypeptide(L)' 'MGMEEETRAFLVKILQTISIVLLWMMINVFIGIYKGAAFFEDSPGWKNYLYYVFFLGSLLALVVHLRRKWKL' A
#
# COMPACT_ATOMS: atom_id res chain seq x y z
N MET A 1 1.11 28.78 -21.16
CA MET A 1 0.17 27.68 -20.83
C MET A 1 0.87 26.37 -20.41
N GLY A 2 2.18 26.16 -20.64
CA GLY A 2 2.86 24.89 -20.28
C GLY A 2 3.19 24.67 -18.79
N MET A 3 3.54 25.72 -18.03
CA MET A 3 3.93 25.59 -16.60
C MET A 3 2.78 25.12 -15.68
N GLU A 4 1.56 25.55 -15.97
CA GLU A 4 0.38 25.19 -15.19
C GLU A 4 0.00 23.73 -15.39
N GLU A 5 0.13 23.23 -16.63
CA GLU A 5 -0.14 21.85 -16.99
C GLU A 5 0.87 20.89 -16.35
N GLU A 6 2.16 21.26 -16.35
CA GLU A 6 3.23 20.49 -15.70
C GLU A 6 3.06 20.45 -14.18
N THR A 7 2.75 21.60 -13.56
CA THR A 7 2.47 21.69 -12.12
C THR A 7 1.26 20.83 -11.73
N ARG A 8 0.19 20.88 -12.53
CA ARG A 8 -1.01 20.05 -12.31
C ARG A 8 -0.68 18.56 -12.43
N ALA A 9 0.08 18.16 -13.45
CA ALA A 9 0.49 16.77 -13.64
C ALA A 9 1.32 16.26 -12.45
N PHE A 10 2.21 17.10 -11.91
CA PHE A 10 3.00 16.78 -10.72
C PHE A 10 2.13 16.58 -9.47
N LEU A 11 1.19 17.50 -9.21
CA LEU A 11 0.26 17.38 -8.07
C LEU A 11 -0.63 16.14 -8.19
N VAL A 12 -1.12 15.82 -9.39
CA VAL A 12 -1.89 14.59 -9.64
C VAL A 12 -1.05 13.35 -9.36
N LYS A 13 0.24 13.35 -9.75
CA LYS A 13 1.15 12.24 -9.46
C LYS A 13 1.34 12.03 -7.95
N ILE A 14 1.47 13.12 -7.19
CA ILE A 14 1.53 13.08 -5.72
C ILE A 14 0.21 12.53 -5.15
N LEU A 15 -0.93 13.09 -5.54
CA LEU A 15 -2.23 12.65 -5.05
C LEU A 15 -2.45 11.15 -5.31
N GLN A 16 -2.16 10.68 -6.52
CA GLN A 16 -2.27 9.25 -6.82
C GLN A 16 -1.30 8.39 -6.00
N THR A 17 -0.12 8.89 -5.65
CA THR A 17 0.84 8.20 -4.77
C THR A 17 0.28 8.10 -3.36
N ILE A 18 -0.26 9.19 -2.83
CA ILE A 18 -0.89 9.21 -1.50
C ILE A 18 -2.10 8.29 -1.49
N SER A 19 -2.99 8.39 -2.47
CA SER A 19 -4.20 7.58 -2.56
C SER A 19 -3.92 6.08 -2.60
N ILE A 20 -2.91 5.63 -3.35
CA ILE A 20 -2.59 4.19 -3.41
C ILE A 20 -2.00 3.67 -2.11
N VAL A 21 -1.17 4.48 -1.43
CA VAL A 21 -0.62 4.12 -0.12
C VAL A 21 -1.74 4.07 0.92
N LEU A 22 -2.64 5.06 0.93
CA LEU A 22 -3.80 5.08 1.83
C LEU A 22 -4.72 3.88 1.58
N LEU A 23 -5.02 3.56 0.32
CA LEU A 23 -5.82 2.40 -0.03
C LEU A 23 -5.17 1.10 0.46
N TRP A 24 -3.86 0.95 0.25
CA TRP A 24 -3.10 -0.20 0.76
C TRP A 24 -3.16 -0.28 2.29
N MET A 25 -3.01 0.85 3.01
CA MET A 25 -3.14 0.87 4.46
C MET A 25 -4.54 0.49 4.93
N MET A 26 -5.60 1.02 4.31
CA MET A 26 -6.99 0.68 4.66
C MET A 26 -7.28 -0.81 4.49
N ILE A 27 -6.81 -1.42 3.40
CA ILE A 27 -6.95 -2.86 3.18
C ILE A 27 -6.23 -3.64 4.28
N ASN A 28 -5.03 -3.23 4.68
CA ASN A 28 -4.28 -3.92 5.72
C ASN A 28 -4.86 -3.73 7.12
N VAL A 29 -5.40 -2.56 7.44
CA VAL A 29 -6.16 -2.34 8.68
C VAL A 29 -7.42 -3.21 8.69
N PHE A 30 -8.15 -3.26 7.58
CA PHE A 30 -9.37 -4.07 7.50
C PHE A 30 -9.09 -5.58 7.62
N ILE A 31 -8.09 -6.09 6.90
CA ILE A 31 -7.78 -7.52 6.91
C ILE A 31 -6.99 -7.91 8.17
N GLY A 32 -5.99 -7.12 8.54
CA GLY A 32 -5.12 -7.42 9.67
C GLY A 32 -5.79 -7.18 11.01
N ILE A 33 -6.39 -6.00 11.20
CA ILE A 33 -6.95 -5.59 12.49
C ILE A 33 -8.42 -5.99 12.57
N TYR A 34 -9.27 -5.50 11.66
CA TYR A 34 -10.72 -5.71 11.77
C TYR A 34 -11.13 -7.18 11.64
N LYS A 35 -10.52 -7.92 10.70
CA LYS A 35 -10.72 -9.39 10.59
C LYS A 35 -9.81 -10.21 11.51
N GLY A 36 -8.93 -9.55 12.27
CA GLY A 36 -8.03 -10.16 13.22
C GLY A 36 -6.91 -11.03 12.63
N ALA A 37 -6.64 -10.98 11.32
CA ALA A 37 -5.60 -11.81 10.70
C ALA A 37 -4.17 -11.47 11.18
N ALA A 38 -3.96 -10.28 11.73
CA ALA A 38 -2.69 -9.85 12.29
C ALA A 38 -2.49 -10.26 13.76
N PHE A 39 -3.57 -10.58 14.49
CA PHE A 39 -3.49 -10.94 15.90
C PHE A 39 -3.19 -12.42 16.08
N PHE A 40 -2.26 -12.73 16.98
CA PHE A 40 -1.98 -14.08 17.42
C PHE A 40 -2.74 -14.30 18.73
N GLU A 41 -3.73 -15.20 18.74
CA GLU A 41 -4.49 -15.51 19.96
C GLU A 41 -3.61 -16.33 20.93
N ASP A 42 -3.26 -17.58 20.59
CA ASP A 42 -2.38 -18.43 21.42
C ASP A 42 -1.12 -18.94 20.69
N SER A 43 -1.24 -19.17 19.38
CA SER A 43 -0.12 -19.58 18.52
C SER A 43 -0.33 -19.04 17.11
N PRO A 44 0.74 -18.80 16.34
CA PRO A 44 0.60 -18.33 14.97
C PRO A 44 -0.09 -19.39 14.11
N GLY A 45 -1.33 -19.12 13.74
CA GLY A 45 -2.11 -19.96 12.83
C GLY A 45 -1.70 -19.76 11.37
N TRP A 46 -2.06 -20.73 10.52
CA TRP A 46 -1.79 -20.67 9.07
C TRP A 46 -2.29 -19.37 8.41
N LYS A 47 -3.44 -18.85 8.85
CA LYS A 47 -4.03 -17.60 8.33
C LYS A 47 -3.12 -16.39 8.57
N ASN A 48 -2.44 -16.35 9.71
CA ASN A 48 -1.52 -15.28 10.07
C ASN A 48 -0.28 -15.32 9.18
N TYR A 49 0.32 -16.50 9.00
CA TYR A 49 1.45 -16.66 8.07
C TYR A 49 1.09 -16.22 6.66
N LEU A 50 -0.08 -16.65 6.17
CA LEU A 50 -0.58 -16.22 4.87
C LEU A 50 -0.74 -14.69 4.81
N TYR A 51 -1.35 -14.09 5.82
CA TYR A 51 -1.50 -12.63 5.91
C TYR A 51 -0.16 -11.90 5.86
N TYR A 52 0.83 -12.32 6.65
CA TYR A 52 2.16 -11.67 6.67
C TYR A 52 2.93 -11.86 5.36
N VAL A 53 2.82 -13.01 4.70
CA VAL A 53 3.41 -13.23 3.37
C VAL A 53 2.77 -12.29 2.34
N PHE A 54 1.45 -12.16 2.34
CA PHE A 54 0.74 -11.21 1.47
C PHE A 54 1.02 -9.75 1.83
N PHE A 55 1.16 -9.44 3.12
CA PHE A 55 1.51 -8.11 3.60
C PHE A 55 2.89 -7.69 3.07
N LEU A 56 3.91 -8.52 3.27
CA LEU A 56 5.27 -8.26 2.79
C LEU A 56 5.34 -8.24 1.26
N GLY A 57 4.68 -9.20 0.60
CA GLY A 57 4.62 -9.25 -0.87
C GLY A 57 3.95 -8.00 -1.46
N SER A 58 2.83 -7.57 -0.88
CA SER A 58 2.12 -6.37 -1.34
C SER A 58 2.86 -5.08 -1.00
N LEU A 59 3.60 -5.03 0.12
CA LEU A 59 4.47 -3.91 0.46
C LEU A 59 5.62 -3.76 -0.56
N LEU A 60 6.29 -4.86 -0.91
CA LEU A 60 7.32 -4.85 -1.94
C LEU A 60 6.74 -4.43 -3.30
N ALA A 61 5.58 -4.95 -3.67
CA ALA A 61 4.88 -4.56 -4.89
C ALA A 61 4.51 -3.06 -4.88
N LEU A 62 4.04 -2.53 -3.75
CA LEU A 62 3.74 -1.11 -3.58
C LEU A 62 5.01 -0.26 -3.75
N VAL A 63 6.12 -0.61 -3.09
CA VAL A 63 7.39 0.11 -3.22
C VAL A 63 7.89 0.09 -4.67
N VAL A 64 7.83 -1.06 -5.35
CA VAL A 64 8.22 -1.18 -6.77
C VAL A 64 7.30 -0.34 -7.65
N HIS A 65 5.99 -0.35 -7.41
CA HIS A 65 5.03 0.47 -8.14
C HIS A 65 5.34 1.96 -7.99
N LEU A 66 5.62 2.41 -6.76
CA LEU A 66 5.99 3.79 -6.49
C LEU A 66 7.33 4.16 -7.14
N ARG A 67 8.37 3.32 -7.02
CA ARG A 67 9.66 3.57 -7.69
C ARG A 67 9.50 3.71 -9.21
N ARG A 68 8.77 2.81 -9.85
CA ARG A 68 8.48 2.87 -11.30
C ARG A 68 7.74 4.15 -11.68
N LYS A 69 6.75 4.54 -10.88
CA LYS A 69 5.97 5.76 -11.12
C LYS A 69 6.82 7.01 -11.00
N TRP A 70 7.74 7.03 -10.04
CA TRP A 70 8.66 8.13 -9.83
C TRP A 70 9.90 8.09 -10.72
N LYS A 71 10.13 6.98 -11.44
CA LYS A 71 11.35 6.70 -12.22
C LYS A 71 12.61 6.92 -11.38
N LEU A 72 12.55 6.51 -10.12
CA LEU A 72 13.69 6.51 -9.19
C LEU A 72 14.66 5.38 -9.53
#